data_AF-A0A267MK56-F1
#
_entry.id   AF-A0A267MK56-F1
#
_cell.length_a   1.000
_cell.length_b   1.000
_cell.length_c   1.000
_cell.angle_alpha   90.00
_cell.angle_beta   90.00
_cell.angle_gamma   90.00
#
_symmetry.space_group_name_H-M   'P 1'
#
loop_
_entity.id
_entity.type
_entity.pdbx_description
1 polymer ?
#
loop_
_entity_poly.entity_id
_entity_poly.type
_entity_poly.pdbx_seq_one_letter_code
_entity_poly.pdbx_strand_id
1 'polypeptide(L)' 'MTKNIDTHSLEILEEHMDKEYIIYKKFTQYANLCTDTQFKNLCAQNANTHKENFKALLNYLNGLN' A
#
# COMPACT_ATOMS: atom_id res chain seq x y z
N MET A 1 3.71 13.49 20.91
CA MET A 1 4.81 12.63 21.39
C MET A 1 5.37 11.91 20.19
N THR A 2 6.64 12.09 19.86
CA THR A 2 7.27 11.38 18.73
C THR A 2 7.35 9.91 19.09
N LYS A 3 6.78 9.04 18.25
CA LYS A 3 6.77 7.60 18.47
C LYS A 3 8.21 7.09 18.34
N ASN A 4 8.78 6.54 19.42
CA ASN A 4 10.09 5.89 19.36
C ASN A 4 9.89 4.48 18.80
N ILE A 5 10.01 4.38 17.48
CA ILE A 5 10.05 3.11 16.74
C ILE A 5 11.52 2.68 16.69
N ASP A 6 11.82 1.45 17.12
CA ASP A 6 13.18 0.92 17.03
C ASP A 6 13.58 0.62 15.57
N THR A 7 14.88 0.48 15.31
CA THR A 7 15.42 0.27 13.96
C THR A 7 14.83 -0.96 13.28
N HIS A 8 14.65 -2.07 13.99
CA HIS A 8 14.11 -3.29 13.40
C HIS A 8 12.64 -3.11 12.99
N SER A 9 11.85 -2.45 13.84
CA SER A 9 10.48 -2.05 13.51
C SER A 9 10.43 -1.09 12.32
N LEU A 10 11.40 -0.19 12.15
CA LEU A 10 11.50 0.70 10.98
C LEU A 10 11.79 -0.09 9.69
N GLU A 11 12.74 -1.03 9.73
CA GLU A 11 13.06 -1.90 8.59
C GLU A 11 11.85 -2.72 8.15
N ILE A 12 11.11 -3.29 9.11
CA ILE A 12 9.86 -4.01 8.83
C ILE A 12 8.83 -3.08 8.18
N LEU A 13 8.64 -1.87 8.72
CA LEU A 13 7.70 -0.90 8.15
C LEU A 13 8.06 -0.50 6.72
N GLU A 14 9.34 -0.27 6.46
CA GLU A 14 9.85 0.02 5.11
C GLU A 14 9.55 -1.15 4.15
N GLU A 15 9.83 -2.38 4.55
CA GLU A 15 9.54 -3.57 3.75
C GLU A 15 8.03 -3.70 3.46
N HIS A 16 7.18 -3.44 4.45
CA HIS A 16 5.72 -3.45 4.26
C HIS A 16 5.26 -2.33 3.32
N MET A 17 5.78 -1.11 3.49
CA MET A 17 5.45 0.02 2.61
C MET A 17 5.86 -0.25 1.17
N ASP A 18 7.04 -0.83 0.93
CA ASP A 18 7.50 -1.22 -0.40
C ASP A 18 6.61 -2.28 -1.04
N LYS A 19 6.18 -3.28 -0.26
CA LYS A 19 5.23 -4.31 -0.73
C LYS A 19 3.90 -3.68 -1.15
N GLU A 20 3.31 -2.83 -0.30
CA GLU A 20 2.06 -2.14 -0.60
C GLU A 20 2.18 -1.30 -1.88
N TYR A 21 3.30 -0.59 -2.06
CA TYR A 21 3.56 0.21 -3.26
C TYR A 21 3.71 -0.65 -4.53
N ILE A 22 4.47 -1.75 -4.47
CA ILE A 22 4.65 -2.66 -5.61
C ILE A 22 3.31 -3.28 -6.02
N ILE A 23 2.52 -3.74 -5.05
CA ILE A 23 1.24 -4.40 -5.33
C ILE A 23 0.22 -3.39 -5.89
N TYR A 24 0.18 -2.16 -5.34
CA TYR A 24 -0.60 -1.06 -5.92
C TYR A 24 -0.30 -0.86 -7.41
N LYS A 25 0.99 -0.77 -7.76
CA LYS A 25 1.41 -0.62 -9.17
C LYS A 25 0.97 -1.79 -10.04
N LYS A 26 1.14 -3.03 -9.55
CA LYS A 26 0.73 -4.25 -10.30
C LYS A 26 -0.76 -4.27 -10.57
N PHE A 27 -1.60 -4.03 -9.56
CA PHE A 27 -3.05 -4.01 -9.76
C PHE A 27 -3.52 -2.83 -10.61
N THR A 28 -2.86 -1.67 -10.51
CA THR A 28 -3.13 -0.54 -11.41
C THR A 28 -2.83 -0.92 -12.86
N GLN A 29 -1.70 -1.60 -13.10
CA GLN A 29 -1.35 -2.10 -14.42
C GLN A 29 -2.35 -3.15 -14.92
N TYR A 30 -2.74 -4.11 -14.07
CA TYR A 30 -3.72 -5.14 -14.45
C TYR A 30 -5.09 -4.53 -14.77
N ALA A 31 -5.57 -3.58 -13.98
CA ALA A 31 -6.82 -2.86 -14.27
C ALA A 31 -6.80 -2.16 -15.64
N ASN A 32 -5.63 -1.71 -16.10
CA ASN A 32 -5.47 -1.09 -17.41
C ASN A 32 -5.35 -2.10 -18.57
N LEU A 33 -4.86 -3.31 -18.29
CA LEU A 33 -4.71 -4.38 -19.28
C LEU A 33 -5.97 -5.26 -19.43
N CYS A 34 -6.80 -5.34 -18.38
CA CYS A 34 -8.03 -6.11 -18.40
C CYS A 34 -9.08 -5.47 -19.31
N THR A 35 -9.65 -6.28 -20.20
CA THR A 35 -10.79 -5.92 -21.04
C THR A 35 -12.12 -6.30 -20.38
N ASP A 36 -12.11 -7.31 -19.51
CA ASP A 36 -13.28 -7.68 -18.72
C ASP A 36 -13.53 -6.67 -17.58
N THR A 37 -14.74 -6.13 -17.54
CA THR A 37 -15.13 -5.08 -16.60
C THR A 37 -15.11 -5.55 -15.14
N GLN A 38 -15.46 -6.80 -14.86
CA GLN A 38 -15.46 -7.32 -13.49
C GLN A 38 -14.03 -7.46 -12.98
N PHE A 39 -13.13 -8.01 -13.79
CA PHE A 39 -11.71 -8.10 -13.45
C PHE A 39 -11.04 -6.73 -13.33
N LYS A 40 -11.39 -5.78 -14.20
CA LYS A 40 -10.91 -4.39 -14.09
C LYS A 40 -11.32 -3.76 -12.77
N ASN A 41 -12.59 -3.90 -12.38
CA ASN A 41 -13.10 -3.37 -11.12
C ASN A 41 -12.42 -4.02 -9.91
N LEU A 42 -12.23 -5.35 -9.95
CA LEU A 42 -11.52 -6.07 -8.90
C LEU A 42 -10.07 -5.57 -8.76
N CYS A 43 -9.35 -5.40 -9.87
CA CYS A 43 -7.99 -4.87 -9.85
C CYS A 43 -7.96 -3.43 -9.30
N ALA A 44 -8.90 -2.58 -9.71
CA ALA A 44 -8.98 -1.20 -9.22
C ALA A 44 -9.28 -1.13 -7.71
N GLN A 45 -10.17 -2.00 -7.21
CA GLN A 45 -10.46 -2.12 -5.77
C GLN A 45 -9.22 -2.55 -4.99
N ASN A 46 -8.52 -3.59 -5.45
CA ASN A 46 -7.28 -4.05 -4.80
C ASN A 46 -6.19 -2.97 -4.82
N ALA A 47 -5.99 -2.29 -5.95
CA ALA A 47 -5.07 -1.16 -6.03
C ALA A 47 -5.42 -0.09 -4.97
N ASN A 48 -6.69 0.25 -4.83
CA ASN A 48 -7.12 1.22 -3.82
C ASN A 48 -6.84 0.73 -2.38
N THR A 49 -7.11 -0.54 -2.07
CA THR A 49 -6.78 -1.13 -0.76
C THR A 49 -5.30 -0.98 -0.42
N HIS A 50 -4.41 -1.34 -1.34
CA HIS A 50 -2.96 -1.23 -1.11
C HIS A 50 -2.49 0.23 -0.98
N LYS A 51 -3.12 1.16 -1.70
CA LYS A 51 -2.87 2.60 -1.53
C LYS A 51 -3.26 3.09 -0.13
N GLU A 52 -4.41 2.67 0.39
CA GLU A 52 -4.85 3.06 1.73
C GLU A 52 -4.01 2.39 2.83
N ASN A 53 -3.59 1.15 2.65
CA ASN A 53 -2.63 0.48 3.55
C ASN A 53 -1.30 1.23 3.62
N PHE A 54 -0.73 1.60 2.47
CA PHE A 54 0.50 2.40 2.42
C PHE A 54 0.36 3.71 3.19
N LYS A 55 -0.76 4.44 2.99
CA LYS A 55 -1.05 5.67 3.73
C LYS A 55 -1.18 5.43 5.23
N ALA A 56 -1.81 4.32 5.64
CA ALA A 56 -1.93 3.97 7.05
C ALA A 56 -0.55 3.72 7.69
N LEU A 57 0.34 3.02 7.00
CA LEU A 57 1.73 2.81 7.43
C LEU A 57 2.51 4.13 7.49
N LEU A 58 2.35 4.99 6.49
CA LEU A 58 2.98 6.31 6.45
C LEU A 58 2.47 7.21 7.60
N ASN A 59 1.17 7.21 7.87
CA ASN A 59 0.59 7.96 8.98
C ASN A 59 1.07 7.42 10.33
N TYR A 60 1.20 6.10 10.47
CA TYR A 60 1.79 5.46 11.64
C TYR A 60 3.25 5.91 11.87
N LEU A 61 4.05 5.92 10.80
CA LEU A 61 5.44 6.39 10.83
C LEU A 61 5.53 7.88 11.21
N ASN A 62 4.64 8.71 10.68
CA ASN A 62 4.59 10.14 10.96
C ASN A 62 3.96 10.48 12.33
N GLY A 63 3.46 9.49 13.08
CA GLY A 63 2.77 9.71 14.35
C GLY A 63 1.44 10.47 14.20
N LEU A 64 0.79 10.35 13.04
CA LEU A 64 -0.52 10.95 12.75
C LEU A 64 -1.70 10.05 13.15
N ASN A 65 -1.41 8.88 13.75
CA ASN A 65 -2.35 7.89 14.27
C ASN A 65 -2.09 7.62 15.76
#